data_AF-A0A8H3ED48-F1
#
_entry.id   AF-A0A8H3ED48-F1
#
_cell.length_a   1.000
_cell.length_b   1.000
_cell.length_c   1.000
_cell.angle_alpha   90.00
_cell.angle_beta   90.00
_cell.angle_gamma   90.00
#
_symmetry.space_group_name_H-M   'P 1'
#
loop_
_entity.id
_entity.type
_entity.pdbx_description
1 polymer ?
#
loop_
_entity_poly.entity_id
_entity_poly.type
_entity_poly.pdbx_seq_one_letter_code
_entity_poly.pdbx_strand_id
1 'polypeptide(L)'
;MSDDKGATGLASEIAYAQQLPTPIITVITCMDCRIRMRTIIQAVRPEAPNLPDVEDAVERTGLYILRNAGGRAQEALRSIIVSQNLLNTTDIHVVHHLGCGMANRSEEGLRETLLQKLVPSAEDTLTRGITMHQLSQYQFLPIRSDICIHRAADSVFNDMELLRNHPLIKKGTNIRGWLYENIDGPPANHKMTSVEGIGRPGHEPANQCYERTCRRECCH
;
A
#
# COMPACT_ATOMS: atom_id res chain seq x y z
N MET A 1 47.86 1.12 -20.23
CA MET A 1 46.70 0.34 -20.72
C MET A 1 45.97 -0.12 -19.49
N SER A 2 44.87 0.56 -19.20
CA SER A 2 44.07 0.49 -17.98
C SER A 2 43.29 -0.82 -17.91
N ASP A 3 43.38 -1.49 -16.78
CA ASP A 3 42.72 -2.75 -16.45
C ASP A 3 41.18 -2.64 -16.47
N ASP A 4 40.57 -3.36 -17.41
CA ASP A 4 39.15 -3.64 -17.49
C ASP A 4 38.81 -4.90 -16.67
N LYS A 5 38.76 -4.74 -15.33
CA LYS A 5 38.35 -5.82 -14.39
C LYS A 5 37.08 -5.49 -13.61
N GLY A 6 36.29 -4.51 -14.05
CA GLY A 6 35.08 -4.08 -13.36
C GLY A 6 33.77 -4.70 -13.87
N ALA A 7 33.75 -5.21 -15.11
CA ALA A 7 32.49 -5.54 -15.79
C ALA A 7 31.96 -6.96 -15.53
N THR A 8 32.79 -7.91 -15.10
CA THR A 8 32.43 -9.34 -15.01
C THR A 8 31.68 -9.73 -13.72
N GLY A 9 31.81 -8.94 -12.65
CA GLY A 9 31.09 -9.18 -11.39
C GLY A 9 29.66 -8.65 -11.39
N LEU A 10 29.43 -7.45 -11.92
CA LEU A 10 28.14 -6.75 -11.87
C LEU A 10 27.06 -7.43 -12.73
N ALA A 11 27.47 -7.97 -13.89
CA ALA A 11 26.59 -8.75 -14.75
C ALA A 11 26.13 -10.06 -14.09
N SER A 12 26.91 -10.60 -13.14
CA SER A 12 26.61 -11.88 -12.48
C SER A 12 25.52 -11.78 -11.41
N GLU A 13 25.44 -10.66 -10.67
CA GLU A 13 24.46 -10.46 -9.59
C GLU A 13 23.05 -10.19 -10.14
N ILE A 14 22.95 -9.36 -11.20
CA ILE A 14 21.68 -9.07 -11.88
C ILE A 14 21.18 -10.30 -12.66
N ALA A 15 22.09 -11.02 -13.32
CA ALA A 15 21.73 -12.22 -14.06
C ALA A 15 21.12 -13.30 -13.16
N TYR A 16 21.62 -13.46 -11.92
CA TYR A 16 21.03 -14.39 -10.96
C TYR A 16 19.58 -14.02 -10.64
N ALA A 17 19.31 -12.75 -10.33
CA ALA A 17 17.95 -12.29 -10.00
C ALA A 17 16.97 -12.50 -11.17
N GLN A 18 17.43 -12.31 -12.41
CA GLN A 18 16.63 -12.50 -13.62
C GLN A 18 16.37 -13.96 -13.99
N GLN A 19 17.14 -14.91 -13.45
CA GLN A 19 16.93 -16.35 -13.65
C GLN A 19 15.83 -16.93 -12.76
N LEU A 20 15.39 -16.19 -11.74
CA LEU A 20 14.33 -16.64 -10.84
C LEU A 20 12.97 -16.62 -11.55
N PRO A 21 12.03 -17.52 -11.19
CA PRO A 21 10.65 -17.41 -11.64
C PRO A 21 10.06 -16.09 -11.14
N THR A 22 9.65 -15.22 -12.06
CA THR A 22 9.21 -13.88 -11.72
C THR A 22 7.69 -13.76 -11.79
N PRO A 23 7.03 -13.48 -10.66
CA PRO A 23 5.70 -12.92 -10.61
C PRO A 23 5.49 -11.82 -11.64
N ILE A 24 4.39 -11.84 -12.38
CA ILE A 24 4.05 -10.72 -13.28
C ILE A 24 3.44 -9.55 -12.47
N ILE A 25 2.85 -9.87 -11.31
CA ILE A 25 2.05 -8.93 -10.51
C ILE A 25 2.70 -8.66 -9.15
N THR A 26 2.73 -7.38 -8.78
CA THR A 26 3.02 -6.92 -7.43
C THR A 26 1.75 -6.39 -6.77
N VAL A 27 1.42 -6.88 -5.58
CA VAL A 27 0.34 -6.39 -4.74
C VAL A 27 0.91 -5.64 -3.55
N ILE A 28 0.39 -4.44 -3.28
CA ILE A 28 0.68 -3.66 -2.09
C ILE A 28 -0.57 -3.62 -1.24
N THR A 29 -0.48 -4.03 0.03
CA THR A 29 -1.62 -4.01 0.94
C THR A 29 -1.21 -3.72 2.39
N CYS A 30 -2.19 -3.49 3.26
CA CYS A 30 -1.94 -3.21 4.66
C CYS A 30 -1.41 -4.45 5.40
N MET A 31 -0.62 -4.24 6.44
CA MET A 31 -0.15 -5.28 7.37
C MET A 31 -1.22 -5.75 8.37
N ASP A 32 -2.45 -5.23 8.29
CA ASP A 32 -3.56 -5.61 9.16
C ASP A 32 -3.81 -7.13 9.13
N CYS A 33 -3.78 -7.77 10.30
CA CYS A 33 -3.87 -9.22 10.43
C CYS A 33 -5.23 -9.79 10.00
N ARG A 34 -6.28 -8.95 9.92
CA ARG A 34 -7.62 -9.35 9.50
C ARG A 34 -7.74 -9.48 7.97
N ILE A 35 -6.79 -8.95 7.20
CA ILE A 35 -6.77 -9.10 5.73
C ILE A 35 -6.43 -10.54 5.36
N ARG A 36 -7.35 -11.20 4.66
CA ARG A 36 -7.16 -12.55 4.13
C ARG A 36 -6.55 -12.49 2.75
N MET A 37 -5.34 -13.04 2.61
CA MET A 37 -4.63 -13.07 1.34
C MET A 37 -5.40 -13.86 0.26
N ARG A 38 -6.14 -14.91 0.63
CA ARG A 38 -6.97 -15.67 -0.32
C ARG A 38 -7.95 -14.77 -1.09
N THR A 39 -8.61 -13.83 -0.41
CA THR A 39 -9.54 -12.87 -1.04
C THR A 39 -8.80 -11.97 -2.04
N ILE A 40 -7.59 -11.52 -1.68
CA ILE A 40 -6.75 -10.71 -2.57
C ILE A 40 -6.32 -11.49 -3.80
N ILE A 41 -5.78 -12.69 -3.61
CA ILE A 41 -5.32 -13.56 -4.68
C ILE A 41 -6.48 -13.84 -5.66
N GLN A 42 -7.67 -14.19 -5.16
CA GLN A 42 -8.83 -14.46 -6.00
C GLN A 42 -9.32 -13.23 -6.78
N ALA A 43 -9.23 -12.02 -6.19
CA ALA A 43 -9.62 -10.79 -6.89
C ALA A 43 -8.60 -10.37 -7.96
N VAL A 44 -7.32 -10.60 -7.72
CA VAL A 44 -6.22 -10.21 -8.61
C VAL A 44 -5.95 -11.25 -9.70
N ARG A 45 -6.18 -12.52 -9.39
CA ARG A 45 -5.98 -13.70 -10.24
C ARG A 45 -7.19 -14.65 -10.10
N PRO A 46 -8.36 -14.29 -10.66
CA PRO A 46 -9.55 -15.14 -10.58
C PRO A 46 -9.37 -16.51 -11.26
N GLU A 47 -8.43 -16.60 -12.21
CA GLU A 47 -8.04 -17.84 -12.88
C GLU A 47 -7.18 -18.78 -12.02
N ALA A 48 -6.66 -18.31 -10.88
CA ALA A 48 -5.90 -19.16 -9.98
C ALA A 48 -6.82 -20.27 -9.41
N PRO A 49 -6.41 -21.55 -9.46
CA PRO A 49 -7.24 -22.65 -8.98
C PRO A 49 -7.62 -22.46 -7.51
N ASN A 50 -8.75 -23.06 -7.10
CA ASN A 50 -9.14 -23.19 -5.68
C ASN A 50 -8.07 -24.01 -4.94
N LEU A 51 -6.97 -23.36 -4.56
CA LEU A 51 -5.86 -24.00 -3.87
C LEU A 51 -6.33 -24.32 -2.44
N PRO A 52 -6.37 -25.61 -2.07
CA PRO A 52 -6.91 -26.05 -0.78
C PRO A 52 -6.15 -25.41 0.39
N ASP A 53 -4.85 -25.19 0.23
CA ASP A 53 -3.97 -24.63 1.27
C ASP A 53 -3.22 -23.39 0.76
N VAL A 54 -3.28 -22.29 1.52
CA VAL A 54 -2.83 -20.94 1.11
C VAL A 54 -1.31 -20.81 1.09
N GLU A 55 -0.60 -21.70 1.78
CA GLU A 55 0.87 -21.70 1.83
C GLU A 55 1.50 -22.11 0.49
N ASP A 56 0.86 -23.04 -0.23
CA ASP A 56 1.28 -23.47 -1.58
C ASP A 56 0.81 -22.47 -2.67
N ALA A 57 0.00 -21.47 -2.30
CA ALA A 57 -0.58 -20.51 -3.22
C ALA A 57 0.33 -19.32 -3.54
N VAL A 58 1.08 -18.78 -2.60
CA VAL A 58 1.98 -17.64 -2.93
C VAL A 58 3.10 -18.10 -3.87
N GLU A 59 3.63 -19.31 -3.65
CA GLU A 59 4.67 -19.92 -4.49
C GLU A 59 4.16 -20.26 -5.90
N ARG A 60 2.88 -20.64 -6.05
CA ARG A 60 2.29 -21.04 -7.33
C ARG A 60 1.50 -19.93 -8.06
N THR A 61 1.15 -18.83 -7.38
CA THR A 61 0.35 -17.74 -7.97
C THR A 61 1.18 -16.72 -8.73
N GLY A 62 2.50 -16.70 -8.51
CA GLY A 62 3.38 -15.73 -9.17
C GLY A 62 2.99 -14.29 -8.81
N LEU A 63 2.87 -14.00 -7.51
CA LEU A 63 2.56 -12.67 -6.96
C LEU A 63 3.65 -12.23 -5.98
N TYR A 64 4.10 -10.98 -6.08
CA TYR A 64 4.84 -10.35 -4.98
C TYR A 64 3.85 -9.63 -4.07
N ILE A 65 3.82 -9.97 -2.78
CA ILE A 65 2.94 -9.33 -1.80
C ILE A 65 3.78 -8.45 -0.87
N LEU A 66 3.60 -7.13 -0.98
CA LEU A 66 4.24 -6.13 -0.14
C LEU A 66 3.24 -5.64 0.91
N ARG A 67 3.62 -5.70 2.19
CA ARG A 67 2.76 -5.29 3.30
C ARG A 67 3.43 -4.25 4.18
N ASN A 68 2.72 -3.18 4.50
CA ASN A 68 3.16 -2.14 5.44
C ASN A 68 1.96 -1.49 6.16
N ALA A 69 2.20 -0.58 7.08
CA ALA A 69 1.14 0.15 7.76
C ALA A 69 0.33 0.99 6.76
N GLY A 70 -0.97 0.69 6.62
CA GLY A 70 -1.87 1.40 5.69
C GLY A 70 -1.81 0.92 4.23
N GLY A 71 -0.88 0.04 3.86
CA GLY A 71 -0.76 -0.46 2.49
C GLY A 71 -0.22 0.59 1.51
N ARG A 72 0.60 1.51 2.02
CA ARG A 72 1.06 2.70 1.33
C ARG A 72 2.08 2.36 0.24
N ALA A 73 1.81 2.80 -0.99
CA ALA A 73 2.71 2.59 -2.12
C ALA A 73 4.05 3.31 -1.94
N GLN A 74 4.05 4.48 -1.30
CA GLN A 74 5.26 5.27 -1.05
C GLN A 74 6.30 4.48 -0.23
N GLU A 75 5.86 3.79 0.82
CA GLU A 75 6.74 2.95 1.65
C GLU A 75 7.21 1.69 0.91
N ALA A 76 6.36 1.14 0.03
CA ALA A 76 6.68 -0.05 -0.77
C ALA A 76 7.55 0.25 -2.01
N LEU A 77 7.78 1.54 -2.33
CA LEU A 77 8.30 1.99 -3.62
C LEU A 77 9.65 1.38 -4.00
N ARG A 78 10.59 1.27 -3.05
CA ARG A 78 11.90 0.65 -3.29
C ARG A 78 11.74 -0.80 -3.77
N SER A 79 10.86 -1.57 -3.13
CA SER A 79 10.60 -2.96 -3.48
C SER A 79 9.89 -3.08 -4.83
N ILE A 80 8.98 -2.15 -5.14
CA ILE A 80 8.33 -2.09 -6.46
C ILE A 80 9.35 -1.81 -7.56
N ILE A 81 10.26 -0.86 -7.36
CA ILE A 81 11.29 -0.52 -8.34
C ILE A 81 12.19 -1.74 -8.63
N VAL A 82 12.62 -2.46 -7.60
CA VAL A 82 13.41 -3.69 -7.75
C VAL A 82 12.61 -4.77 -8.48
N SER A 83 11.36 -4.98 -8.06
CA SER A 83 10.43 -5.94 -8.67
C SER A 83 10.26 -5.68 -10.16
N GLN A 84 10.08 -4.43 -10.57
CA GLN A 84 9.94 -4.10 -11.99
C GLN A 84 11.25 -4.20 -12.76
N ASN A 85 12.31 -3.58 -12.26
CA ASN A 85 13.53 -3.36 -13.05
C ASN A 85 14.47 -4.56 -13.05
N LEU A 86 14.47 -5.37 -11.99
CA LEU A 86 15.28 -6.60 -11.91
C LEU A 86 14.46 -7.85 -12.17
N LEU A 87 13.18 -7.86 -11.77
CA LEU A 87 12.32 -9.04 -11.81
C LEU A 87 11.17 -8.91 -12.84
N ASN A 88 11.20 -7.88 -13.69
CA ASN A 88 10.32 -7.71 -14.84
C ASN A 88 8.80 -7.74 -14.58
N THR A 89 8.35 -7.30 -13.40
CA THR A 89 6.92 -7.18 -13.14
C THR A 89 6.26 -6.06 -13.94
N THR A 90 5.04 -6.29 -14.42
CA THR A 90 4.30 -5.39 -15.34
C THR A 90 3.01 -4.86 -14.76
N ASP A 91 2.52 -5.46 -13.68
CA ASP A 91 1.21 -5.20 -13.09
C ASP A 91 1.36 -4.86 -11.61
N ILE A 92 0.69 -3.79 -11.17
CA ILE A 92 0.69 -3.37 -9.78
C ILE A 92 -0.74 -3.21 -9.29
N HIS A 93 -1.05 -3.84 -8.15
CA HIS A 93 -2.33 -3.72 -7.47
C HIS A 93 -2.15 -3.03 -6.12
N VAL A 94 -2.77 -1.87 -5.93
CA VAL A 94 -2.79 -1.14 -4.66
C VAL A 94 -4.07 -1.48 -3.92
N VAL A 95 -3.97 -2.00 -2.69
CA VAL A 95 -5.11 -2.49 -1.92
C VAL A 95 -5.11 -1.87 -0.53
N HIS A 96 -5.99 -0.90 -0.30
CA HIS A 96 -6.28 -0.41 1.05
C HIS A 96 -7.51 -1.11 1.62
N HIS A 97 -7.80 -0.92 2.90
CA HIS A 97 -8.98 -1.49 3.54
C HIS A 97 -9.72 -0.46 4.38
N LEU A 98 -11.03 -0.69 4.58
CA LEU A 98 -11.83 0.08 5.52
C LEU A 98 -11.53 -0.32 6.97
N GLY A 99 -11.71 0.60 7.92
CA GLY A 99 -11.45 0.35 9.33
C GLY A 99 -9.95 0.21 9.63
N CYS A 100 -9.12 0.97 8.90
CA CYS A 100 -7.67 0.92 9.04
C CYS A 100 -7.22 1.68 10.28
N GLY A 101 -6.27 1.11 11.05
CA GLY A 101 -5.68 1.78 12.20
C GLY A 101 -4.93 3.08 11.84
N MET A 102 -4.52 3.22 10.59
CA MET A 102 -3.87 4.44 10.06
C MET A 102 -4.86 5.46 9.51
N ALA A 103 -6.16 5.16 9.49
CA ALA A 103 -7.19 6.08 9.01
C ALA A 103 -7.63 7.10 10.06
N ASN A 104 -8.08 8.28 9.59
CA ASN A 104 -8.49 9.41 10.42
C ASN A 104 -7.38 9.87 11.38
N ARG A 105 -6.13 9.83 10.91
CA ARG A 105 -4.94 10.24 11.66
C ARG A 105 -4.18 11.35 10.92
N SER A 106 -3.36 12.08 11.65
CA SER A 106 -2.38 13.04 11.10
C SER A 106 -0.96 12.64 11.52
N GLU A 107 0.03 13.13 10.79
CA GLU A 107 1.46 12.93 11.13
C GLU A 107 1.75 13.45 12.54
N GLU A 108 1.29 14.65 12.86
CA GLU A 108 1.45 15.28 14.17
C GLU A 108 0.77 14.47 15.28
N GLY A 109 -0.51 14.11 15.10
CA GLY A 109 -1.26 13.35 16.11
C GLY A 109 -0.69 11.95 16.36
N LEU A 110 -0.16 11.29 15.33
CA LEU A 110 0.57 10.02 15.48
C LEU A 110 1.87 10.22 16.27
N ARG A 111 2.69 11.22 15.93
CA ARG A 111 3.92 11.51 16.67
C ARG A 111 3.65 11.83 18.13
N GLU A 112 2.66 12.65 18.42
CA GLU A 112 2.27 12.99 19.79
C GLU A 112 1.79 11.77 20.57
N THR A 113 0.91 10.96 19.96
CA THR A 113 0.38 9.74 20.59
C THR A 113 1.51 8.74 20.87
N LEU A 114 2.43 8.55 19.93
CA LEU A 114 3.59 7.67 20.11
C LEU A 114 4.52 8.20 21.19
N LEU A 115 4.80 9.49 21.19
CA LEU A 115 5.65 10.13 22.20
C LEU A 115 5.07 9.96 23.61
N GLN A 116 3.75 10.17 23.79
CA GLN A 116 3.08 9.96 25.07
C GLN A 116 3.15 8.49 25.53
N LYS A 117 3.06 7.53 24.60
CA LYS A 117 3.14 6.10 24.93
C LYS A 117 4.57 5.64 25.26
N LEU A 118 5.57 6.18 24.56
CA LEU A 118 6.97 5.81 24.74
C LEU A 118 7.60 6.52 25.94
N VAL A 119 7.20 7.77 26.20
CA VAL A 119 7.68 8.61 27.31
C VAL A 119 6.48 9.24 28.04
N PRO A 120 5.85 8.51 28.99
CA PRO A 120 4.62 8.96 29.65
C PRO A 120 4.81 10.10 30.66
N SER A 121 6.02 10.25 31.22
CA SER A 121 6.30 11.28 32.24
C SER A 121 6.71 12.61 31.62
N ALA A 122 6.11 13.69 32.10
CA ALA A 122 6.43 15.05 31.67
C ALA A 122 7.76 15.57 32.27
N GLU A 123 8.26 14.93 33.32
CA GLU A 123 9.48 15.38 34.02
C GLU A 123 10.76 15.05 33.24
N ASP A 124 10.72 14.03 32.38
CA ASP A 124 11.86 13.62 31.56
C ASP A 124 11.94 14.39 30.23
N THR A 125 12.19 15.70 30.34
CA THR A 125 12.19 16.62 29.18
C THR A 125 13.25 16.26 28.14
N LEU A 126 14.43 15.79 28.58
CA LEU A 126 15.54 15.43 27.69
C LEU A 126 15.20 14.20 26.84
N THR A 127 14.78 13.10 27.48
CA THR A 127 14.39 11.89 26.75
C THR A 127 13.23 12.18 25.81
N ARG A 128 12.24 12.94 26.28
CA ARG A 128 11.09 13.32 25.45
C ARG A 128 11.50 14.14 24.22
N GLY A 129 12.45 15.07 24.37
CA GLY A 129 13.02 15.83 23.25
C GLY A 129 13.76 14.96 22.24
N ILE A 130 14.60 14.04 22.72
CA ILE A 130 15.35 13.09 21.88
C ILE A 130 14.38 12.15 21.13
N THR A 131 13.39 11.59 21.83
CA THR A 131 12.39 10.71 21.22
C THR A 131 11.55 11.46 20.17
N MET A 132 11.14 12.70 20.43
CA MET A 132 10.41 13.49 19.45
C MET A 132 11.27 13.79 18.21
N HIS A 133 12.56 14.09 18.40
CA HIS A 133 13.48 14.26 17.29
C HIS A 133 13.57 12.98 16.45
N GLN A 134 13.69 11.81 17.07
CA GLN A 134 13.69 10.52 16.37
C GLN A 134 12.37 10.28 15.61
N LEU A 135 11.21 10.51 16.24
CA LEU A 135 9.90 10.38 15.61
C LEU A 135 9.71 11.33 14.41
N SER A 136 10.35 12.50 14.43
CA SER A 136 10.31 13.45 13.32
C SER A 136 11.06 13.00 12.08
N GLN A 137 11.99 12.03 12.21
CA GLN A 137 12.74 11.47 11.08
C GLN A 137 11.93 10.45 10.26
N TYR A 138 10.77 10.04 10.78
CA TYR A 138 9.88 9.10 10.10
C TYR A 138 8.64 9.81 9.56
N GLN A 139 8.21 9.37 8.38
CA GLN A 139 6.92 9.71 7.80
C GLN A 139 5.97 8.54 8.03
N PHE A 140 4.88 8.76 8.77
CA PHE A 140 3.96 7.69 9.13
C PHE A 140 2.90 7.40 8.06
N LEU A 141 2.74 8.28 7.08
CA LEU A 141 1.87 8.11 5.94
C LEU A 141 0.42 7.77 6.34
N PRO A 142 -0.24 8.59 7.19
CA PRO A 142 -1.60 8.32 7.60
C PRO A 142 -2.58 8.41 6.42
N ILE A 143 -3.68 7.68 6.56
CA ILE A 143 -4.83 7.78 5.65
C ILE A 143 -5.74 8.87 6.21
N ARG A 144 -5.95 9.94 5.43
CA ARG A 144 -6.66 11.14 5.90
C ARG A 144 -8.04 10.83 6.45
N SER A 145 -8.83 10.05 5.71
CA SER A 145 -10.16 9.65 6.15
C SER A 145 -10.60 8.36 5.48
N ASP A 146 -11.28 7.52 6.24
CA ASP A 146 -12.05 6.37 5.75
C ASP A 146 -13.52 6.41 6.21
N ILE A 147 -13.99 7.60 6.64
CA ILE A 147 -15.38 7.83 7.12
C ILE A 147 -16.40 7.32 6.11
N CYS A 148 -16.09 7.41 4.81
CA CYS A 148 -16.89 6.82 3.75
C CYS A 148 -16.01 6.17 2.68
N ILE A 149 -16.63 5.27 1.90
CA ILE A 149 -15.92 4.49 0.87
C ILE A 149 -15.21 5.36 -0.17
N HIS A 150 -15.78 6.53 -0.54
CA HIS A 150 -15.15 7.46 -1.48
C HIS A 150 -13.86 8.10 -0.90
N ARG A 151 -13.85 8.45 0.39
CA ARG A 151 -12.67 9.03 1.06
C ARG A 151 -11.58 7.99 1.27
N ALA A 152 -11.98 6.76 1.63
CA ALA A 152 -11.05 5.64 1.67
C ALA A 152 -10.43 5.39 0.29
N ALA A 153 -11.22 5.42 -0.79
CA ALA A 153 -10.75 5.24 -2.16
C ALA A 153 -9.76 6.33 -2.59
N ASP A 154 -9.92 7.57 -2.12
CA ASP A 154 -9.00 8.67 -2.45
C ASP A 154 -7.55 8.35 -2.02
N SER A 155 -7.36 7.67 -0.89
CA SER A 155 -6.01 7.24 -0.47
C SER A 155 -5.37 6.24 -1.44
N VAL A 156 -6.18 5.35 -2.02
CA VAL A 156 -5.74 4.40 -3.06
C VAL A 156 -5.41 5.16 -4.35
N PHE A 157 -6.27 6.10 -4.76
CA PHE A 157 -6.03 6.93 -5.93
C PHE A 157 -4.74 7.74 -5.82
N ASN A 158 -4.47 8.34 -4.66
CA ASN A 158 -3.23 9.10 -4.41
C ASN A 158 -1.99 8.21 -4.60
N ASP A 159 -2.03 6.99 -4.08
CA ASP A 159 -0.92 6.05 -4.19
C ASP A 159 -0.78 5.46 -5.61
N MET A 160 -1.87 5.25 -6.34
CA MET A 160 -1.84 4.89 -7.75
C MET A 160 -1.27 6.01 -8.61
N GLU A 161 -1.64 7.26 -8.33
CA GLU A 161 -1.15 8.45 -9.04
C GLU A 161 0.34 8.65 -8.80
N LEU A 162 0.80 8.46 -7.56
CA LEU A 162 2.23 8.41 -7.22
C LEU A 162 2.95 7.42 -8.12
N LEU A 163 2.48 6.17 -8.19
CA LEU A 163 3.13 5.12 -8.99
C LEU A 163 3.12 5.42 -10.49
N ARG A 164 2.00 5.92 -11.04
CA ARG A 164 1.88 6.28 -12.46
C ARG A 164 2.85 7.40 -12.85
N ASN A 165 3.02 8.38 -11.98
CA ASN A 165 3.85 9.56 -12.24
C ASN A 165 5.32 9.36 -11.82
N HIS A 166 5.65 8.30 -11.08
CA HIS A 166 6.99 8.08 -10.57
C HIS A 166 8.00 7.78 -11.71
N PRO A 167 9.18 8.44 -11.74
CA PRO A 167 10.15 8.28 -12.83
C PRO A 167 10.80 6.90 -12.90
N LEU A 168 10.89 6.20 -11.76
CA LEU A 168 11.53 4.86 -11.67
C LEU A 168 10.56 3.69 -11.87
N ILE A 169 9.28 3.98 -12.10
CA ILE A 169 8.27 2.97 -12.45
C ILE A 169 8.20 2.85 -13.96
N LYS A 170 8.23 1.60 -14.47
CA LYS A 170 8.22 1.31 -15.91
C LYS A 170 6.99 1.95 -16.56
N LYS A 171 7.19 2.61 -17.71
CA LYS A 171 6.08 3.18 -18.48
C LYS A 171 5.25 2.06 -19.09
N GLY A 172 3.92 2.21 -19.07
CA GLY A 172 2.98 1.18 -19.51
C GLY A 172 2.64 0.12 -18.44
N THR A 173 3.17 0.22 -17.22
CA THR A 173 2.72 -0.63 -16.10
C THR A 173 1.22 -0.48 -15.88
N ASN A 174 0.53 -1.62 -15.78
CA ASN A 174 -0.88 -1.67 -15.47
C ASN A 174 -1.08 -1.51 -13.97
N ILE A 175 -1.62 -0.36 -13.55
CA ILE A 175 -1.83 -0.01 -12.14
C ILE A 175 -3.33 0.02 -11.84
N ARG A 176 -3.78 -0.85 -10.92
CA ARG A 176 -5.17 -1.01 -10.50
C ARG A 176 -5.32 -0.79 -8.99
N GLY A 177 -6.44 -0.19 -8.57
CA GLY A 177 -6.72 0.09 -7.17
C GLY A 177 -7.90 -0.69 -6.62
N TRP A 178 -7.82 -1.07 -5.34
CA TRP A 178 -8.86 -1.83 -4.67
C TRP A 178 -9.08 -1.33 -3.24
N LEU A 179 -10.34 -1.41 -2.80
CA LEU A 179 -10.71 -1.35 -1.40
C LEU A 179 -11.14 -2.72 -0.90
N TYR A 180 -10.60 -3.11 0.24
CA TYR A 180 -10.97 -4.29 0.99
C TYR A 180 -12.02 -3.93 2.05
N GLU A 181 -13.17 -4.59 1.98
CA GLU A 181 -14.35 -4.29 2.78
C GLU A 181 -14.69 -5.44 3.74
N ASN A 182 -15.48 -5.12 4.77
CA ASN A 182 -15.96 -6.07 5.80
C ASN A 182 -14.85 -6.85 6.50
N ILE A 183 -13.75 -6.16 6.80
CA ILE A 183 -12.56 -6.77 7.42
C ILE A 183 -12.83 -7.36 8.82
N ASP A 184 -13.83 -6.83 9.54
CA ASP A 184 -14.27 -7.32 10.85
C ASP A 184 -15.35 -8.42 10.77
N GLY A 185 -15.85 -8.70 9.56
CA GLY A 185 -16.89 -9.68 9.32
C GLY A 185 -16.39 -11.12 9.30
N PRO A 186 -17.31 -12.09 9.17
CA PRO A 186 -16.92 -13.46 8.90
C PRO A 186 -16.25 -13.56 7.52
N PRO A 187 -15.33 -14.51 7.31
CA PRO A 187 -14.58 -14.69 6.06
C PRO A 187 -15.39 -14.58 4.77
N ALA A 188 -16.61 -15.14 4.76
CA ALA A 188 -17.49 -15.18 3.60
C ALA A 188 -17.94 -13.79 3.13
N ASN A 189 -17.86 -12.78 4.01
CA ASN A 189 -18.32 -11.42 3.73
C ASN A 189 -17.18 -10.49 3.28
N HIS A 190 -15.92 -10.94 3.35
CA HIS A 190 -14.78 -10.16 2.92
C HIS A 190 -14.85 -9.98 1.40
N LYS A 191 -14.74 -8.73 0.94
CA LYS A 191 -14.90 -8.37 -0.47
C LYS A 191 -13.81 -7.39 -0.89
N MET A 192 -13.43 -7.46 -2.17
CA MET A 192 -12.66 -6.41 -2.83
C MET A 192 -13.52 -5.69 -3.86
N THR A 193 -13.48 -4.36 -3.82
CA THR A 193 -14.14 -3.49 -4.79
C THR A 193 -13.10 -2.61 -5.48
N SER A 194 -13.13 -2.56 -6.81
CA SER A 194 -12.24 -1.69 -7.58
C SER A 194 -12.58 -0.22 -7.33
N VAL A 195 -11.55 0.60 -7.10
CA VAL A 195 -11.74 2.03 -6.80
C VAL A 195 -12.21 2.81 -8.02
N GLU A 196 -11.86 2.35 -9.23
CA GLU A 196 -12.36 2.90 -10.48
C GLU A 196 -13.89 2.82 -10.58
N GLY A 197 -14.51 1.76 -10.01
CA GLY A 197 -15.96 1.61 -9.93
C GLY A 197 -16.64 2.45 -8.83
N ILE A 198 -15.87 2.89 -7.83
CA ILE A 198 -16.36 3.78 -6.75
C ILE A 198 -16.30 5.25 -7.21
N GLY A 199 -15.25 5.60 -7.95
CA GLY A 199 -14.95 6.96 -8.37
C GLY A 199 -14.17 7.74 -7.31
N ARG A 200 -13.35 8.68 -7.77
CA ARG A 200 -12.64 9.61 -6.88
C ARG A 200 -13.62 10.70 -6.47
N PRO A 201 -13.78 11.01 -5.18
CA PRO A 201 -14.58 12.16 -4.78
C PRO A 201 -13.99 13.40 -5.44
N GLY A 202 -14.83 14.17 -6.15
CA GLY A 202 -14.42 15.47 -6.67
C GLY A 202 -13.90 16.33 -5.52
N HIS A 203 -12.87 17.14 -5.79
CA HIS A 203 -12.40 18.15 -4.84
C HIS A 203 -13.38 19.34 -4.85
N GLU A 204 -14.69 19.08 -4.71
CA GLU A 204 -15.65 20.14 -4.50
C GLU A 204 -15.49 20.65 -3.06
N PRO A 205 -15.35 21.98 -2.86
CA PRO A 205 -15.41 22.53 -1.53
C PRO A 205 -16.79 22.18 -0.93
N ALA A 206 -16.83 21.86 0.37
CA ALA A 206 -17.96 21.23 1.07
C ALA A 206 -19.33 21.93 0.89
N ASN A 207 -19.32 23.16 0.39
CA ASN A 207 -20.44 24.03 0.07
C ASN A 207 -21.12 23.77 -1.31
N GLN A 208 -20.62 22.85 -2.15
CA GLN A 208 -21.18 22.61 -3.50
C GLN A 208 -21.74 21.19 -3.75
N CYS A 209 -21.64 20.27 -2.79
CA CYS A 209 -22.13 18.91 -2.95
C CYS A 209 -23.69 18.84 -2.85
N TYR A 210 -24.38 19.15 -3.94
CA TYR A 210 -25.86 19.17 -4.03
C TYR A 210 -26.48 17.92 -4.68
N GLU A 211 -25.69 16.93 -5.13
CA GLU A 211 -26.20 15.76 -5.84
C GLU A 211 -25.94 14.41 -5.13
N ARG A 212 -26.92 13.50 -5.33
CA ARG A 212 -27.43 12.48 -4.40
C ARG A 212 -26.56 11.24 -4.14
N THR A 213 -25.26 11.25 -4.41
CA THR A 213 -24.39 10.07 -4.20
C THR A 213 -23.40 10.22 -3.05
N CYS A 214 -23.14 11.43 -2.60
CA CYS A 214 -22.25 11.72 -1.47
C CYS A 214 -23.11 12.14 -0.27
N ARG A 215 -23.32 11.26 0.73
CA ARG A 215 -23.92 11.70 2.00
C ARG A 215 -23.00 12.78 2.60
N ARG A 216 -23.59 13.81 3.24
CA ARG A 216 -22.88 14.95 3.87
C ARG A 216 -21.67 14.52 4.74
N GLU A 217 -21.69 13.30 5.26
CA GLU A 217 -20.62 12.65 6.02
C GLU A 217 -19.27 12.55 5.28
N CYS A 218 -19.24 12.54 3.94
CA CYS A 218 -17.99 12.56 3.18
C CYS A 218 -17.40 13.98 3.00
N CYS A 219 -18.13 15.04 3.38
CA CYS A 219 -17.77 16.45 3.10
C CYS A 219 -17.15 17.19 4.30
N HIS A 220 -16.98 16.51 5.44
CA HIS A 220 -16.34 17.06 6.64
C HIS A 220 -14.90 16.55 6.81
#